data_AF-A0A0N0D2M1-F1
#
_entry.id   AF-A0A0N0D2M1-F1
#
_cell.length_a   1.000
_cell.length_b   1.000
_cell.length_c   1.000
_cell.angle_alpha   90.00
_cell.angle_beta   90.00
_cell.angle_gamma   90.00
#
_symmetry.space_group_name_H-M   'P 1'
#
loop_
_entity.id
_entity.type
_entity.pdbx_description
1 polymer ?
#
loop_
_entity_poly.entity_id
_entity_poly.type
_entity_poly.pdbx_seq_one_letter_code
_entity_poly.pdbx_strand_id
1 'polypeptide(L)' 'MHGKILLVKNMTIVDANIVLRYVLNDHEELSSKAADILEHQTVVLPIEAACEVVYVLQLKGSHLNY' A
#
# COMPACT_ATOMS: atom_id res chain seq x y z
N MET A 1 -6.88 -8.95 -37.90
CA MET A 1 -6.44 -8.06 -36.81
C MET A 1 -6.81 -8.73 -35.50
N HIS A 2 -5.84 -9.32 -34.80
CA HIS A 2 -6.08 -10.08 -33.57
C HIS A 2 -6.32 -9.11 -32.41
N GLY A 3 -7.58 -8.94 -32.02
CA GLY A 3 -7.93 -8.24 -30.80
C GLY A 3 -7.33 -9.00 -29.61
N LYS A 4 -6.23 -8.49 -29.06
CA LYS A 4 -5.74 -8.92 -27.76
C LYS A 4 -6.81 -8.55 -26.74
N ILE A 5 -7.63 -9.53 -26.37
CA ILE A 5 -8.42 -9.49 -25.14
C ILE A 5 -7.39 -9.30 -24.03
N LEU A 6 -7.39 -8.13 -23.41
CA LEU A 6 -6.57 -7.82 -22.25
C LEU A 6 -7.06 -8.74 -21.13
N LEU A 7 -6.42 -9.89 -20.95
CA LEU A 7 -6.64 -10.74 -19.78
C LEU A 7 -6.37 -9.87 -18.56
N VAL A 8 -7.42 -9.53 -17.82
CA VAL A 8 -7.31 -8.71 -16.61
C VAL A 8 -6.54 -9.55 -15.60
N LYS A 9 -5.22 -9.33 -15.56
CA LYS A 9 -4.30 -9.91 -14.59
C LYS A 9 -4.89 -9.61 -13.19
N ASN A 10 -5.03 -10.62 -12.33
CA ASN A 10 -5.64 -10.50 -10.99
C ASN A 10 -5.24 -9.19 -10.32
N MET A 11 -6.18 -8.26 -10.15
CA MET A 11 -5.91 -7.00 -9.48
C MET A 11 -5.94 -7.23 -7.96
N THR A 12 -4.78 -7.11 -7.33
CA THR A 12 -4.65 -7.18 -5.86
C THR A 12 -5.06 -5.83 -5.27
N ILE A 13 -6.12 -5.80 -4.47
CA ILE A 13 -6.54 -4.61 -3.72
C ILE A 13 -5.82 -4.62 -2.37
N VAL A 14 -5.20 -3.51 -1.98
CA VAL A 14 -4.45 -3.39 -0.73
C VAL A 14 -5.11 -2.41 0.24
N ASP A 15 -4.97 -2.72 1.54
CA ASP A 15 -5.43 -1.91 2.66
C ASP A 15 -4.40 -0.85 3.07
N ALA A 16 -4.83 0.19 3.79
CA ALA A 16 -3.96 1.23 4.33
C ALA A 16 -2.82 0.65 5.18
N ASN A 17 -3.10 -0.40 5.95
CA ASN A 17 -2.10 -1.01 6.82
C ASN A 17 -0.90 -1.56 6.06
N ILE A 18 -1.09 -2.13 4.87
CA ILE A 18 0.03 -2.64 4.05
C ILE A 18 0.98 -1.49 3.68
N VAL A 19 0.42 -0.36 3.24
CA VAL A 19 1.18 0.84 2.92
C VAL A 19 1.87 1.41 4.16
N LEU A 20 1.16 1.47 5.30
CA LEU A 20 1.72 1.98 6.55
C LEU A 20 2.88 1.13 7.07
N ARG A 21 2.77 -0.21 7.03
CA ARG A 21 3.87 -1.11 7.45
C ARG A 21 5.10 -0.96 6.56
N TYR A 22 4.90 -0.73 5.27
CA TYR A 22 5.99 -0.46 4.34
C TYR A 22 6.69 0.87 4.67
N VAL A 23 5.91 1.95 4.82
CA VAL A 23 6.45 3.31 5.04
C VAL A 23 7.08 3.48 6.43
N LEU A 24 6.44 2.95 7.47
CA LEU A 24 6.87 3.17 8.85
C LEU A 24 7.92 2.17 9.33
N ASN A 25 8.03 1.02 8.65
CA ASN A 25 8.89 -0.09 9.04
C ASN A 25 8.77 -0.46 10.54
N ASP A 26 7.54 -0.42 11.06
CA ASP A 26 7.25 -0.54 12.50
C ASP A 26 7.05 -1.99 12.96
N HIS A 27 7.13 -2.97 12.05
CA HIS A 27 6.98 -4.38 12.37
C HIS A 27 7.77 -5.25 11.39
N GLU A 28 8.91 -5.78 11.85
CA GLU A 28 9.90 -6.52 11.04
C GLU A 28 9.30 -7.48 10.01
N GLU A 29 8.50 -8.46 10.45
CA GLU A 29 7.92 -9.46 9.52
C GLU A 29 6.87 -8.88 8.55
N LEU A 30 6.03 -7.95 9.00
CA LEU A 30 4.93 -7.42 8.21
C LEU A 30 5.41 -6.33 7.25
N SER A 31 6.45 -5.58 7.61
CA SER A 31 7.12 -4.62 6.76
C SER A 31 7.83 -5.32 5.60
N SER A 32 8.51 -6.45 5.86
CA SER A 32 9.08 -7.28 4.78
C SER A 32 8.00 -7.79 3.82
N LYS A 33 6.89 -8.32 4.34
CA LYS A 33 5.77 -8.79 3.50
C LYS A 33 5.12 -7.65 2.70
N ALA A 34 5.01 -6.47 3.30
CA ALA A 34 4.48 -5.30 2.63
C ALA A 34 5.41 -4.84 1.49
N ALA A 35 6.73 -4.87 1.70
CA ALA A 35 7.71 -4.60 0.64
C ALA A 35 7.57 -5.61 -0.51
N ASP A 36 7.46 -6.90 -0.20
CA ASP A 36 7.29 -7.94 -1.22
C ASP A 36 6.03 -7.69 -2.09
N ILE A 37 4.92 -7.28 -1.47
CA ILE A 37 3.67 -6.99 -2.17
C ILE A 37 3.81 -5.71 -3.02
N LEU A 38 4.29 -4.61 -2.43
CA LEU A 38 4.27 -3.30 -3.08
C LEU A 38 5.36 -3.12 -4.14
N GLU A 39 6.50 -3.80 -4.01
CA GLU A 39 7.62 -3.68 -4.95
C GLU A 39 7.52 -4.64 -6.14
N HIS A 40 6.86 -5.80 -5.96
CA HIS A 40 6.84 -6.86 -6.97
C HIS A 40 5.47 -7.10 -7.63
N GLN A 41 4.40 -6.47 -7.13
CA GLN A 41 3.05 -6.65 -7.65
C GLN A 41 2.41 -5.33 -8.10
N THR A 42 1.53 -5.42 -9.10
CA THR A 42 0.63 -4.31 -9.43
C THR A 42 -0.58 -4.38 -8.51
N VAL A 43 -0.75 -3.37 -7.66
CA VAL A 43 -1.84 -3.30 -6.68
C VAL A 43 -2.74 -2.09 -6.94
N VAL A 44 -3.98 -2.18 -6.49
CA VAL A 44 -4.95 -1.09 -6.44
C VAL A 44 -5.09 -0.65 -5.00
N LEU A 45 -4.85 0.64 -4.74
CA LEU A 45 -5.13 1.28 -3.45
C LEU A 45 -6.45 2.06 -3.58
N PRO A 46 -7.53 1.63 -2.90
CA PRO A 46 -8.78 2.39 -2.86
C PRO A 46 -8.56 3.78 -2.25
N ILE A 47 -9.40 4.75 -2.63
CA ILE A 47 -9.25 6.13 -2.17
C ILE A 47 -9.46 6.26 -0.65
N GLU A 48 -10.34 5.44 -0.08
CA GLU A 48 -10.61 5.38 1.35
C GLU A 48 -9.34 4.96 2.13
N ALA A 49 -8.66 3.92 1.65
CA ALA A 49 -7.41 3.45 2.22
C ALA A 49 -6.29 4.49 2.02
N ALA A 50 -6.23 5.18 0.88
CA ALA A 50 -5.28 6.27 0.66
C ALA A 50 -5.49 7.44 1.63
N CYS A 51 -6.74 7.84 1.89
CA CYS A 51 -7.09 8.87 2.87
C CYS A 51 -6.65 8.48 4.29
N GLU A 52 -6.85 7.21 4.67
CA GLU A 52 -6.40 6.69 5.95
C GLU A 52 -4.87 6.74 6.09
N VAL A 53 -4.12 6.33 5.06
CA VAL A 53 -2.65 6.44 5.04
C VAL A 53 -2.21 7.88 5.30
N VAL A 54 -2.77 8.85 4.57
CA VAL A 54 -2.42 10.27 4.74
C VAL A 54 -2.74 10.75 6.15
N TYR A 55 -3.92 10.44 6.68
CA TYR A 55 -4.34 10.83 8.02
C TYR A 55 -3.39 10.27 9.10
N VAL A 56 -3.07 8.98 9.04
CA VAL A 56 -2.19 8.33 10.02
C VAL A 56 -0.76 8.90 9.95
N LEU A 57 -0.24 9.13 8.75
CA LEU A 57 1.11 9.70 8.59
C LEU A 57 1.18 11.16 9.08
N GLN A 58 0.14 11.96 8.83
CA GLN A 58 0.06 13.33 9.37
C GLN A 58 0.01 13.32 10.90
N LEU A 59 -0.78 12.42 11.48
CA LEU A 59 -0.87 12.26 12.93
C LEU A 59 0.49 11.86 13.54
N LYS A 60 1.14 10.82 13.02
CA LYS A 60 2.45 10.36 13.53
C LYS A 60 3.57 11.39 13.32
N GLY A 61 3.61 12.05 12.16
CA GLY A 61 4.60 13.09 11.89
C GLY A 61 4.46 14.32 12.79
N SER A 62 3.23 14.64 13.20
CA SER A 62 2.97 15.72 14.16
C SER A 62 3.48 15.39 15.56
N HIS A 63 3.48 14.12 15.97
CA HIS A 63 4.00 13.69 17.26
C HIS A 63 5.54 13.68 17.37
N LEU A 64 6.28 13.80 16.26
CA LEU A 64 7.76 13.86 16.26
C LEU A 64 8.31 15.30 16.33
N ASN A 65 7.46 16.32 16.28
CA ASN A 65 7.84 17.73 16.27
C ASN A 65 7.51 18.47 17.59
N TYR A 66 7.21 17.73 18.67
CA TYR A 66 7.00 18.26 20.03
C TYR A 66 7.89 17.54 21.04
#